data_AF-A0A088RHU7-F1
#
_entry.id   AF-A0A088RHU7-F1
#
_cell.length_a   1.000
_cell.length_b   1.000
_cell.length_c   1.000
_cell.angle_alpha   90.00
_cell.angle_beta   90.00
_cell.angle_gamma   90.00
#
_symmetry.space_group_name_H-M   'P 1'
#
loop_
_entity.id
_entity.type
_entity.pdbx_description
1 polymer ?
#
loop_
_entity_poly.entity_id
_entity_poly.type
_entity_poly.pdbx_seq_one_letter_code
_entity_poly.pdbx_strand_id
1 'polypeptide(L)'
;DANCVSCPSDPGTCTQCKPNYFLTPLFTCSEVPCSIENCMQCDPQNPSRCQKCVAPYEVDSYDGLCRLSDTCAVPNCKKCAAGTSRLCAECDAGYSLAADATSCRNANPQACEVEHCNTCVSGDSTRCTSCDAGYYVSNGKCLAVRSCYVSNCAQCMMLDNTKCSTCMNGYLITSSYRCVSQNVINGAAAPHSLWMAAAVLLASVATCLA
;
A
#
# COMPACT_ATOMS: atom_id res chain seq x y z
N ASP A 1 -54.38 -8.88 -23.13
CA ASP A 1 -53.83 -8.21 -24.33
C ASP A 1 -54.21 -8.97 -25.61
N ALA A 2 -54.43 -8.30 -26.75
CA ALA A 2 -54.81 -8.94 -28.03
C ALA A 2 -53.63 -9.59 -28.78
N ASN A 3 -52.40 -9.18 -28.47
CA ASN A 3 -51.15 -9.66 -29.05
C ASN A 3 -50.46 -10.71 -28.17
N CYS A 4 -51.18 -11.24 -27.19
CA CYS A 4 -50.70 -12.25 -26.25
C CYS A 4 -50.86 -13.69 -26.78
N VAL A 5 -50.00 -14.59 -26.30
CA VAL A 5 -50.06 -16.05 -26.47
C VAL A 5 -50.44 -16.74 -25.15
N SER A 6 -49.87 -16.30 -24.02
CA SER A 6 -50.23 -16.82 -22.68
C SER A 6 -50.57 -15.70 -21.69
N CYS A 7 -51.79 -15.73 -21.16
CA CYS A 7 -52.28 -14.78 -20.16
C CYS A 7 -52.08 -15.31 -18.73
N PRO A 8 -51.67 -14.46 -17.77
CA PRO A 8 -51.85 -14.72 -16.34
C PRO A 8 -53.32 -14.77 -15.91
N SER A 9 -53.54 -15.08 -14.64
CA SER A 9 -54.85 -14.93 -13.97
C SER A 9 -55.35 -13.48 -13.95
N ASP A 10 -54.44 -12.50 -13.96
CA ASP A 10 -54.74 -11.08 -13.86
C ASP A 10 -55.18 -10.48 -15.21
N PRO A 11 -56.46 -10.08 -15.37
CA PRO A 11 -57.03 -9.70 -16.66
C PRO A 11 -56.39 -8.40 -17.19
N GLY A 12 -55.81 -8.50 -18.39
CA GLY A 12 -55.15 -7.40 -19.08
C GLY A 12 -53.69 -7.71 -19.43
N THR A 13 -53.00 -8.41 -18.53
CA THR A 13 -51.57 -8.76 -18.61
C THR A 13 -51.27 -9.93 -19.57
N CYS A 14 -49.99 -10.22 -19.76
CA CYS A 14 -49.45 -11.29 -20.60
C CYS A 14 -48.10 -11.81 -20.07
N THR A 15 -47.74 -13.07 -20.36
CA THR A 15 -46.42 -13.67 -20.07
C THR A 15 -45.64 -14.13 -21.30
N GLN A 16 -46.29 -14.25 -22.46
CA GLN A 16 -45.63 -14.54 -23.73
C GLN A 16 -46.38 -13.85 -24.87
N CYS A 17 -45.69 -13.02 -25.64
CA CYS A 17 -46.27 -12.29 -26.77
C CYS A 17 -46.24 -13.12 -28.07
N LYS A 18 -47.11 -12.75 -29.02
CA LYS A 18 -47.11 -13.29 -30.39
C LYS A 18 -45.81 -12.90 -31.13
N PRO A 19 -45.42 -13.63 -32.20
CA PRO A 19 -44.28 -13.23 -33.03
C PRO A 19 -44.37 -11.75 -33.46
N ASN A 20 -43.22 -11.06 -33.41
CA ASN A 20 -43.05 -9.61 -33.65
C ASN A 20 -43.63 -8.66 -32.56
N TYR A 21 -44.28 -9.19 -31.51
CA TYR A 21 -44.68 -8.42 -30.34
C TYR A 21 -43.77 -8.75 -29.15
N PHE A 22 -43.49 -7.74 -28.34
CA PHE A 22 -42.53 -7.79 -27.24
C PHE A 22 -43.21 -7.37 -25.93
N LEU A 23 -42.79 -7.98 -24.82
CA LEU A 23 -43.36 -7.70 -23.51
C LEU A 23 -42.88 -6.34 -22.98
N THR A 24 -43.81 -5.47 -22.62
CA THR A 24 -43.53 -4.15 -22.04
C THR A 24 -43.33 -4.25 -20.51
N PRO A 25 -42.77 -3.22 -19.85
CA PRO A 25 -42.72 -3.13 -18.38
C PRO A 25 -44.09 -3.13 -17.69
N LEU A 26 -45.20 -3.02 -18.44
CA LEU A 26 -46.58 -3.10 -17.94
C LEU A 26 -47.21 -4.49 -18.20
N PHE A 27 -46.41 -5.49 -18.59
CA PHE A 27 -46.85 -6.84 -18.95
C PHE A 27 -47.88 -6.88 -20.10
N THR A 28 -47.76 -5.94 -21.05
CA THR A 28 -48.54 -5.91 -22.31
C THR A 28 -47.66 -6.17 -23.52
N CYS A 29 -48.24 -6.43 -24.69
CA CYS A 29 -47.52 -6.87 -25.89
C CYS A 29 -47.55 -5.80 -26.99
N SER A 30 -46.40 -5.18 -27.25
CA SER A 30 -46.25 -4.05 -28.20
C SER A 30 -45.19 -4.31 -29.26
N GLU A 31 -45.30 -3.64 -30.40
CA GLU A 31 -44.28 -3.62 -31.46
C GLU A 31 -43.15 -2.66 -31.04
N VAL A 32 -42.31 -3.09 -30.10
CA VAL A 32 -41.13 -2.33 -29.67
C VAL A 32 -40.01 -2.57 -30.69
N PRO A 33 -39.58 -1.56 -31.48
CA PRO A 33 -38.50 -1.75 -32.43
C PRO A 33 -37.17 -1.97 -31.68
N CYS A 34 -36.38 -2.93 -32.15
CA CYS A 34 -35.04 -3.19 -31.61
C CYS A 34 -34.13 -1.98 -31.89
N SER A 35 -33.86 -1.20 -30.85
CA SER A 35 -33.17 0.10 -30.91
C SER A 35 -31.85 0.12 -30.11
N ILE A 36 -31.40 -1.04 -29.63
CA ILE A 36 -30.13 -1.20 -28.94
C ILE A 36 -28.97 -0.99 -29.93
N GLU A 37 -28.07 -0.06 -29.62
CA GLU A 37 -26.88 0.18 -30.43
C GLU A 37 -26.04 -1.10 -30.60
N ASN A 38 -25.50 -1.31 -31.81
CA ASN A 38 -24.66 -2.46 -32.16
C ASN A 38 -25.34 -3.85 -31.99
N CYS A 39 -26.66 -3.91 -31.81
CA CYS A 39 -27.43 -5.15 -31.71
C CYS A 39 -27.96 -5.62 -33.08
N MET A 40 -27.79 -6.91 -33.40
CA MET A 40 -28.43 -7.55 -34.56
C MET A 40 -29.81 -8.13 -34.24
N GLN A 41 -30.04 -8.54 -32.99
CA GLN A 41 -31.26 -9.24 -32.55
C GLN A 41 -31.51 -8.97 -31.06
N CYS A 42 -32.57 -8.22 -30.76
CA CYS A 42 -33.07 -8.04 -29.39
C CYS A 42 -33.75 -9.30 -28.86
N ASP A 43 -33.88 -9.42 -27.53
CA ASP A 43 -34.58 -10.52 -26.89
C ASP A 43 -36.11 -10.42 -27.13
N PRO A 44 -36.77 -11.46 -27.67
CA PRO A 44 -38.21 -11.45 -27.93
C PRO A 44 -39.10 -11.21 -26.70
N GLN A 45 -38.61 -11.49 -25.48
CA GLN A 45 -39.35 -11.23 -24.24
C GLN A 45 -38.85 -9.97 -23.50
N ASN A 46 -37.73 -9.37 -23.93
CA ASN A 46 -37.21 -8.13 -23.34
C ASN A 46 -36.47 -7.27 -24.39
N PRO A 47 -37.16 -6.36 -25.09
CA PRO A 47 -36.59 -5.59 -26.20
C PRO A 47 -35.51 -4.60 -25.78
N SER A 48 -35.30 -4.40 -24.47
CA SER A 48 -34.18 -3.63 -23.90
C SER A 48 -32.88 -4.44 -23.75
N ARG A 49 -32.88 -5.74 -24.09
CA ARG A 49 -31.70 -6.62 -24.09
C ARG A 49 -31.41 -7.18 -25.47
N CYS A 50 -30.13 -7.39 -25.78
CA CYS A 50 -29.67 -8.02 -27.01
C CYS A 50 -29.35 -9.50 -26.80
N GLN A 51 -29.69 -10.34 -27.79
CA GLN A 51 -29.27 -11.74 -27.86
C GLN A 51 -28.05 -11.95 -28.78
N LYS A 52 -27.84 -11.05 -29.75
CA LYS A 52 -26.70 -11.13 -30.69
C LYS A 52 -26.26 -9.74 -31.15
N CYS A 53 -25.01 -9.40 -30.86
CA CYS A 53 -24.39 -8.15 -31.30
C CYS A 53 -23.72 -8.27 -32.68
N VAL A 54 -23.42 -7.14 -33.32
CA VAL A 54 -22.51 -7.09 -34.46
C VAL A 54 -21.07 -7.28 -33.97
N ALA A 55 -20.23 -7.97 -34.74
CA ALA A 55 -18.81 -8.05 -34.40
C ALA A 55 -18.16 -6.66 -34.52
N PRO A 56 -17.22 -6.28 -33.62
CA PRO A 56 -16.59 -7.08 -32.56
C PRO A 56 -17.23 -6.91 -31.17
N TYR A 57 -18.49 -6.49 -31.08
CA TYR A 57 -19.18 -6.31 -29.80
C TYR A 57 -19.71 -7.64 -29.26
N GLU A 58 -19.73 -7.77 -27.93
CA GLU A 58 -20.29 -8.90 -27.18
C GLU A 58 -21.50 -8.43 -26.35
N VAL A 59 -22.40 -9.38 -25.99
CA VAL A 59 -23.53 -9.10 -25.10
C VAL A 59 -23.02 -9.04 -23.65
N ASP A 60 -23.15 -7.90 -22.98
CA ASP A 60 -22.89 -7.81 -21.55
C ASP A 60 -23.99 -8.55 -20.79
N SER A 61 -23.63 -9.60 -20.04
CA SER A 61 -24.59 -10.40 -19.28
C SER A 61 -25.34 -9.62 -18.20
N TYR A 62 -24.82 -8.48 -17.73
CA TYR A 62 -25.45 -7.64 -16.71
C TYR A 62 -26.76 -7.00 -17.21
N ASP A 63 -26.69 -6.16 -18.24
CA ASP A 63 -27.85 -5.43 -18.78
C ASP A 63 -28.34 -5.98 -20.13
N GLY A 64 -27.52 -6.76 -20.83
CA GLY A 64 -27.82 -7.28 -22.17
C GLY A 64 -27.45 -6.30 -23.29
N LEU A 65 -26.70 -5.23 -23.02
CA LEU A 65 -26.29 -4.27 -24.04
C LEU A 65 -25.02 -4.73 -24.77
N CYS A 66 -24.86 -4.30 -26.02
CA CYS A 66 -23.68 -4.63 -26.82
C CYS A 66 -22.51 -3.72 -26.45
N ARG A 67 -21.39 -4.31 -25.99
CA ARG A 67 -20.17 -3.60 -25.57
C ARG A 67 -18.92 -4.26 -26.15
N LEU A 68 -17.82 -3.53 -26.16
CA LEU A 68 -16.50 -4.13 -26.38
C LEU A 68 -16.00 -4.73 -25.07
N SER A 69 -15.34 -5.89 -25.12
CA SER A 69 -14.91 -6.63 -23.93
C SER A 69 -13.90 -5.87 -23.04
N ASP A 70 -13.26 -4.83 -23.59
CA ASP A 70 -12.33 -3.93 -22.90
C ASP A 70 -13.01 -2.65 -22.34
N THR A 71 -14.30 -2.42 -22.61
CA THR A 71 -15.04 -1.24 -22.13
C THR A 71 -15.77 -1.51 -20.81
N CYS A 72 -15.03 -1.38 -19.70
CA CYS A 72 -15.56 -1.67 -18.36
C CYS A 72 -16.39 -0.52 -17.77
N ALA A 73 -17.39 -0.87 -16.95
CA ALA A 73 -18.16 0.06 -16.13
C ALA A 73 -17.55 0.28 -14.75
N VAL A 74 -16.60 -0.58 -14.33
CA VAL A 74 -15.81 -0.42 -13.10
C VAL A 74 -14.72 0.65 -13.32
N PRO A 75 -14.66 1.73 -12.53
CA PRO A 75 -13.60 2.74 -12.65
C PRO A 75 -12.22 2.19 -12.32
N ASN A 76 -11.19 2.65 -13.04
CA ASN A 76 -9.79 2.22 -12.93
C ASN A 76 -9.59 0.71 -13.20
N CYS A 77 -10.46 0.14 -14.04
CA CYS A 77 -10.39 -1.24 -14.50
C CYS A 77 -9.80 -1.29 -15.91
N LYS A 78 -8.63 -1.93 -16.03
CA LYS A 78 -7.92 -2.16 -17.29
C LYS A 78 -8.56 -3.26 -18.13
N LYS A 79 -9.16 -4.26 -17.48
CA LYS A 79 -9.81 -5.40 -18.15
C LYS A 79 -10.95 -5.98 -17.33
N CYS A 80 -12.12 -6.16 -17.94
CA CYS A 80 -13.31 -6.65 -17.27
C CYS A 80 -13.32 -8.19 -17.16
N ALA A 81 -14.22 -8.73 -16.34
CA ALA A 81 -14.51 -10.16 -16.35
C ALA A 81 -15.18 -10.58 -17.66
N ALA A 82 -14.95 -11.83 -18.10
CA ALA A 82 -15.52 -12.34 -19.34
C ALA A 82 -17.05 -12.24 -19.34
N GLY A 83 -17.61 -11.56 -20.33
CA GLY A 83 -19.05 -11.39 -20.48
C GLY A 83 -19.71 -10.37 -19.53
N THR A 84 -18.98 -9.55 -18.76
CA THR A 84 -19.60 -8.36 -18.13
C THR A 84 -18.65 -7.20 -17.84
N SER A 85 -19.10 -5.98 -18.12
CA SER A 85 -18.40 -4.73 -17.79
C SER A 85 -18.44 -4.38 -16.28
N ARG A 86 -19.30 -5.06 -15.48
CA ARG A 86 -19.54 -4.74 -14.07
C ARG A 86 -18.58 -5.37 -13.06
N LEU A 87 -17.78 -6.32 -13.48
CA LEU A 87 -16.76 -6.96 -12.65
C LEU A 87 -15.40 -6.76 -13.32
N CYS A 88 -14.37 -6.48 -12.53
CA CYS A 88 -13.02 -6.27 -13.03
C CYS A 88 -12.15 -7.53 -12.85
N ALA A 89 -11.36 -7.86 -13.87
CA ALA A 89 -10.38 -8.94 -13.83
C ALA A 89 -8.94 -8.42 -13.65
N GLU A 90 -8.64 -7.23 -14.18
CA GLU A 90 -7.33 -6.56 -14.04
C GLU A 90 -7.53 -5.06 -13.84
N CYS A 91 -7.00 -4.49 -12.76
CA CYS A 91 -7.04 -3.05 -12.50
C CYS A 91 -5.94 -2.30 -13.25
N ASP A 92 -6.10 -0.98 -13.39
CA ASP A 92 -5.04 -0.10 -13.87
C ASP A 92 -3.83 -0.05 -12.94
N ALA A 93 -2.68 0.34 -13.49
CA ALA A 93 -1.43 0.42 -12.73
C ALA A 93 -1.57 1.39 -11.53
N GLY A 94 -1.22 0.91 -10.33
CA GLY A 94 -1.40 1.64 -9.07
C GLY A 94 -2.73 1.34 -8.36
N TYR A 95 -3.60 0.51 -8.92
CA TYR A 95 -4.86 0.10 -8.29
C TYR A 95 -4.87 -1.40 -7.94
N SER A 96 -5.53 -1.73 -6.83
CA SER A 96 -5.77 -3.09 -6.34
C SER A 96 -7.24 -3.46 -6.50
N LEU A 97 -7.49 -4.71 -6.89
CA LEU A 97 -8.83 -5.26 -7.08
C LEU A 97 -9.49 -5.57 -5.74
N ALA A 98 -10.74 -5.13 -5.54
CA ALA A 98 -11.55 -5.54 -4.39
C ALA A 98 -11.97 -7.02 -4.51
N ALA A 99 -12.16 -7.69 -3.36
CA ALA A 99 -12.45 -9.13 -3.32
C ALA A 99 -13.78 -9.56 -3.96
N ASP A 100 -14.69 -8.61 -4.20
CA ASP A 100 -15.96 -8.79 -4.91
C ASP A 100 -15.86 -8.44 -6.42
N ALA A 101 -14.68 -8.04 -6.90
CA ALA A 101 -14.39 -7.52 -8.22
C ALA A 101 -15.19 -6.27 -8.66
N THR A 102 -15.95 -5.61 -7.77
CA THR A 102 -16.81 -4.45 -8.15
C THR A 102 -16.06 -3.12 -8.17
N SER A 103 -14.85 -3.04 -7.62
CA SER A 103 -14.06 -1.81 -7.55
C SER A 103 -12.56 -2.04 -7.64
N CYS A 104 -11.89 -1.20 -8.42
CA CYS A 104 -10.44 -1.01 -8.38
C CYS A 104 -10.14 0.20 -7.50
N ARG A 105 -9.42 -0.02 -6.39
CA ARG A 105 -9.12 1.01 -5.37
C ARG A 105 -7.63 1.30 -5.39
N ASN A 106 -7.22 2.51 -5.02
CA ASN A 106 -5.81 2.87 -5.02
C ASN A 106 -5.01 1.89 -4.14
N ALA A 107 -3.92 1.32 -4.66
CA ALA A 107 -3.16 0.26 -3.98
C ALA A 107 -2.48 0.78 -2.69
N ASN A 108 -2.26 2.10 -2.63
CA ASN A 108 -2.01 2.84 -1.39
C ASN A 108 -3.27 3.66 -1.03
N PRO A 109 -4.28 3.08 -0.35
CA PRO A 109 -5.56 3.75 -0.09
C PRO A 109 -5.49 4.82 1.01
N GLN A 110 -4.35 4.91 1.71
CA GLN A 110 -4.10 5.93 2.73
C GLN A 110 -2.78 6.64 2.40
N ALA A 111 -2.87 7.92 2.04
CA ALA A 111 -1.77 8.83 2.31
C ALA A 111 -1.50 8.76 3.83
N CYS A 112 -0.26 8.50 4.22
CA CYS A 112 0.07 8.22 5.61
C CYS A 112 -0.30 9.40 6.52
N GLU A 113 -1.03 9.11 7.61
CA GLU A 113 -1.31 10.09 8.66
C GLU A 113 -0.04 10.42 9.48
N VAL A 114 0.98 9.56 9.39
CA VAL A 114 2.33 9.85 9.83
C VAL A 114 3.01 10.81 8.84
N GLU A 115 3.19 12.05 9.27
CA GLU A 115 4.05 13.04 8.61
C GLU A 115 5.44 12.47 8.31
N HIS A 116 6.01 12.78 7.14
CA HIS A 116 7.32 12.29 6.67
C HIS A 116 7.44 10.76 6.50
N CYS A 117 6.35 10.08 6.17
CA CYS A 117 6.30 8.64 5.92
C CYS A 117 6.18 8.29 4.43
N ASN A 118 7.13 7.51 3.91
CA ASN A 118 7.11 6.94 2.56
C ASN A 118 6.24 5.68 2.44
N THR A 119 6.09 4.90 3.51
CA THR A 119 5.29 3.65 3.47
C THR A 119 4.69 3.36 4.84
N CYS A 120 3.37 3.21 4.91
CA CYS A 120 2.66 2.84 6.14
C CYS A 120 2.80 1.34 6.46
N VAL A 121 2.24 0.93 7.60
CA VAL A 121 1.93 -0.49 7.88
C VAL A 121 0.68 -0.87 7.09
N SER A 122 0.67 -2.06 6.48
CA SER A 122 -0.48 -2.53 5.69
C SER A 122 -1.75 -2.62 6.55
N GLY A 123 -2.70 -1.71 6.31
CA GLY A 123 -3.96 -1.61 7.06
C GLY A 123 -3.94 -0.65 8.26
N ASP A 124 -2.87 0.13 8.46
CA ASP A 124 -2.73 1.09 9.55
C ASP A 124 -1.97 2.35 9.10
N SER A 125 -2.72 3.41 8.76
CA SER A 125 -2.22 4.76 8.41
C SER A 125 -1.46 5.47 9.52
N THR A 126 -1.71 5.09 10.77
CA THR A 126 -1.16 5.76 11.96
C THR A 126 0.26 5.30 12.28
N ARG A 127 0.76 4.30 11.53
CA ARG A 127 2.07 3.68 11.74
C ARG A 127 2.83 3.54 10.43
N CYS A 128 4.10 3.94 10.48
CA CYS A 128 5.03 3.97 9.37
C CYS A 128 6.04 2.80 9.41
N THR A 129 6.38 2.27 8.24
CA THR A 129 7.45 1.27 8.01
C THR A 129 8.70 1.87 7.37
N SER A 130 8.58 2.95 6.58
CA SER A 130 9.72 3.67 5.99
C SER A 130 9.49 5.19 5.93
N CYS A 131 10.48 5.98 6.35
CA CYS A 131 10.37 7.44 6.44
C CYS A 131 11.10 8.18 5.30
N ASP A 132 10.91 9.50 5.23
CA ASP A 132 11.65 10.40 4.35
C ASP A 132 13.16 10.38 4.60
N ALA A 133 13.94 10.79 3.59
CA ALA A 133 15.37 11.03 3.75
C ALA A 133 15.62 12.10 4.82
N GLY A 134 16.40 11.76 5.85
CA GLY A 134 16.61 12.60 7.04
C GLY A 134 15.65 12.32 8.19
N TYR A 135 14.80 11.30 8.10
CA TYR A 135 13.90 10.84 9.17
C TYR A 135 14.12 9.35 9.48
N TYR A 136 13.75 8.92 10.68
CA TYR A 136 13.82 7.51 11.09
C TYR A 136 12.53 7.05 11.79
N VAL A 137 12.23 5.75 11.67
CA VAL A 137 11.04 5.14 12.31
C VAL A 137 11.31 4.94 13.80
N SER A 138 10.42 5.48 14.63
CA SER A 138 10.40 5.25 16.09
C SER A 138 8.96 5.07 16.57
N ASN A 139 8.64 3.93 17.17
CA ASN A 139 7.29 3.53 17.57
C ASN A 139 6.22 3.64 16.45
N GLY A 140 6.63 3.54 15.18
CA GLY A 140 5.76 3.73 14.02
C GLY A 140 5.55 5.19 13.60
N LYS A 141 6.24 6.17 14.19
CA LYS A 141 6.26 7.55 13.72
C LYS A 141 7.61 7.92 13.11
N CYS A 142 7.62 8.85 12.17
CA CYS A 142 8.85 9.38 11.60
C CYS A 142 9.36 10.55 12.44
N LEU A 143 10.61 10.45 12.91
CA LEU A 143 11.27 11.48 13.70
C LEU A 143 12.47 12.02 12.92
N ALA A 144 12.63 13.34 12.87
CA ALA A 144 13.73 13.97 12.17
C ALA A 144 15.09 13.59 12.81
N VAL A 145 16.05 13.20 11.97
CA VAL A 145 17.45 13.01 12.35
C VAL A 145 18.06 14.38 12.62
N ARG A 146 18.07 14.79 13.89
CA ARG A 146 18.59 16.08 14.31
C ARG A 146 20.09 16.18 14.06
N SER A 147 20.54 17.35 13.61
CA SER A 147 21.96 17.70 13.49
C SER A 147 22.74 17.38 14.77
N CYS A 148 23.97 16.87 14.61
CA CYS A 148 24.81 16.44 15.73
C CYS A 148 25.38 17.66 16.47
N TYR A 149 25.08 17.79 17.76
CA TYR A 149 25.54 18.92 18.59
C TYR A 149 26.86 18.63 19.35
N VAL A 150 27.47 17.47 19.12
CA VAL A 150 28.75 17.10 19.73
C VAL A 150 29.91 17.60 18.87
N SER A 151 30.69 18.54 19.39
CA SER A 151 31.90 19.04 18.73
C SER A 151 32.89 17.90 18.41
N ASN A 152 33.52 17.96 17.24
CA ASN A 152 34.46 16.97 16.72
C ASN A 152 33.88 15.54 16.55
N CYS A 153 32.56 15.43 16.42
CA CYS A 153 31.87 14.17 16.15
C CYS A 153 31.60 13.99 14.65
N ALA A 154 31.96 12.84 14.08
CA ALA A 154 31.65 12.49 12.70
C ALA A 154 30.26 11.85 12.55
N GLN A 155 29.78 11.14 13.58
CA GLN A 155 28.46 10.51 13.60
C GLN A 155 27.87 10.51 15.02
N CYS A 156 26.70 11.13 15.20
CA CYS A 156 25.94 11.07 16.45
C CYS A 156 25.21 9.73 16.62
N MET A 157 24.87 9.38 17.87
CA MET A 157 24.01 8.23 18.16
C MET A 157 22.59 8.49 17.62
N MET A 158 21.99 7.50 16.95
CA MET A 158 20.73 7.66 16.20
C MET A 158 19.55 8.20 17.04
N LEU A 159 19.53 7.91 18.35
CA LEU A 159 18.46 8.32 19.28
C LEU A 159 18.89 9.45 20.23
N ASP A 160 20.14 9.92 20.17
CA ASP A 160 20.66 10.95 21.07
C ASP A 160 21.73 11.78 20.37
N ASN A 161 21.31 12.90 19.77
CA ASN A 161 22.21 13.83 19.09
C ASN A 161 23.05 14.70 20.04
N THR A 162 22.98 14.46 21.36
CA THR A 162 23.93 14.96 22.36
C THR A 162 25.04 13.96 22.67
N LYS A 163 25.05 12.78 22.04
CA LYS A 163 26.07 11.74 22.18
C LYS A 163 26.67 11.37 20.82
N CYS A 164 27.99 11.23 20.77
CA CYS A 164 28.69 10.75 19.59
C CYS A 164 28.77 9.21 19.57
N SER A 165 28.63 8.58 18.40
CA SER A 165 29.04 7.18 18.20
C SER A 165 30.45 7.09 17.59
N THR A 166 30.80 8.03 16.71
CA THR A 166 32.03 7.99 15.91
C THR A 166 32.66 9.37 15.85
N CYS A 167 33.84 9.54 16.45
CA CYS A 167 34.55 10.83 16.45
C CYS A 167 35.24 11.12 15.12
N MET A 168 35.56 12.40 14.87
CA MET A 168 36.43 12.82 13.78
C MET A 168 37.86 12.31 13.99
N ASN A 169 38.64 12.21 12.91
CA ASN A 169 39.98 11.66 12.96
C ASN A 169 40.90 12.50 13.87
N GLY A 170 41.74 11.86 14.68
CA GLY A 170 42.54 12.51 15.75
C GLY A 170 41.81 12.75 17.09
N TYR A 171 40.52 12.40 17.19
CA TYR A 171 39.74 12.49 18.43
C TYR A 171 39.32 11.09 18.93
N LEU A 172 39.28 10.92 20.25
CA LEU A 172 38.78 9.71 20.91
C LEU A 172 37.45 9.98 21.61
N ILE A 173 36.61 8.94 21.65
CA ILE A 173 35.33 8.95 22.34
C ILE A 173 35.53 8.72 23.84
N THR A 174 34.90 9.57 24.66
CA THR A 174 34.86 9.43 26.12
C THR A 174 33.72 8.49 26.57
N SER A 175 33.77 8.03 27.81
CA SER A 175 32.62 7.37 28.48
C SER A 175 31.37 8.25 28.58
N SER A 176 31.51 9.57 28.42
CA SER A 176 30.42 10.56 28.30
C SER A 176 29.99 10.83 26.83
N TYR A 177 30.42 9.99 25.89
CA TYR A 177 30.10 10.07 24.45
C TYR A 177 30.41 11.45 23.85
N ARG A 178 31.52 12.07 24.30
CA ARG A 178 32.10 13.30 23.74
C ARG A 178 33.40 12.96 23.00
N CYS A 179 33.79 13.82 22.06
CA CYS A 179 35.03 13.67 21.31
C CYS A 179 36.10 14.62 21.84
N VAL A 180 37.19 14.07 22.36
CA VAL A 180 38.34 14.82 22.89
C VAL A 180 39.59 14.50 22.07
N SER A 181 40.44 15.49 21.82
CA SER A 181 41.64 15.29 20.99
C SER A 181 42.66 14.43 21.74
N GLN A 182 43.34 13.53 21.02
CA GLN A 182 44.33 12.61 21.60
C GLN A 182 45.43 13.33 22.41
N ASN A 183 45.82 14.53 21.95
CA ASN A 183 46.82 15.37 22.61
C ASN A 183 46.45 15.79 24.04
N VAL A 184 45.15 15.90 24.38
CA VAL A 184 44.70 16.25 25.74
C VAL A 184 44.81 15.06 26.68
N ILE A 185 44.62 13.83 26.20
CA ILE A 185 44.80 12.60 27.00
C ILE A 185 46.30 12.39 27.30
N ASN A 186 47.16 12.64 26.31
CA ASN A 186 48.62 12.60 26.50
C ASN A 186 49.12 13.66 27.52
N GLY A 187 48.38 14.77 27.70
CA GLY A 187 48.67 15.78 28.71
C GLY A 187 48.39 15.36 30.16
N ALA A 188 47.65 14.27 30.39
CA ALA A 188 47.37 13.72 31.73
C ALA A 188 48.40 12.66 32.17
N ALA A 189 49.29 12.21 31.28
CA ALA A 189 50.28 11.18 31.54
C ALA A 189 51.61 11.78 32.04
N ALA A 190 51.65 12.23 33.29
CA ALA A 190 52.94 12.41 33.98
C ALA A 190 53.60 11.03 34.14
N PRO A 191 54.78 10.78 33.54
CA PRO A 191 55.36 9.44 33.55
C PRO A 191 56.04 9.16 34.88
N HIS A 192 55.36 8.46 35.78
CA HIS A 192 56.04 7.76 36.86
C HIS A 192 56.93 6.67 36.24
N SER A 193 58.24 6.92 36.29
CA SER A 193 59.25 6.22 35.51
C SER A 193 59.36 4.74 35.89
N LEU A 194 58.99 3.86 34.97
CA LEU A 194 59.36 2.45 35.00
C LEU A 194 60.84 2.28 34.63
N TRP A 195 61.73 2.58 35.58
CA TRP A 195 63.16 2.24 35.51
C TRP A 195 63.52 1.29 36.65
N MET A 196 64.25 0.22 36.30
CA MET A 196 64.56 -0.88 37.19
C MET A 196 65.62 -0.53 38.24
N ALA A 197 65.40 -0.94 39.48
CA ALA A 197 66.44 -1.00 40.52
C ALA A 197 66.16 -2.15 41.51
N ALA A 198 66.48 -3.38 41.11
CA ALA A 198 66.53 -4.50 42.03
C ALA A 198 67.82 -4.43 42.87
N ALA A 199 67.71 -4.06 44.14
CA ALA A 199 68.83 -3.98 45.07
C ALA A 199 68.51 -4.73 46.37
N VAL A 200 69.00 -5.97 46.47
CA VAL A 200 68.89 -6.78 47.70
C VAL A 200 70.03 -6.41 48.65
N LEU A 201 69.70 -6.08 49.90
CA LEU A 201 70.63 -6.11 51.03
C LEU A 201 69.97 -6.83 52.22
N LEU A 202 70.67 -7.82 52.78
CA LEU A 202 70.20 -8.72 53.83
C LEU A 202 70.95 -8.49 55.14
N ALA A 203 70.22 -8.24 56.24
CA ALA A 203 70.60 -8.50 57.65
C ALA A 203 69.48 -7.97 58.60
N SER A 204 69.23 -8.46 59.84
CA SER A 204 69.46 -9.72 60.58
C SER A 204 68.88 -9.53 62.03
N VAL A 205 68.60 -10.49 62.94
CA VAL A 205 68.79 -11.95 63.07
C VAL A 205 67.58 -12.58 63.83
N ALA A 206 66.91 -13.61 63.26
CA ALA A 206 66.05 -14.61 63.95
C ALA A 206 64.85 -14.09 64.81
N THR A 207 63.99 -14.90 65.48
CA THR A 207 63.96 -16.35 65.77
C THR A 207 62.51 -16.84 66.00
N CYS A 208 62.21 -18.12 65.70
CA CYS A 208 61.29 -19.07 66.42
C CYS A 208 59.89 -18.64 66.94
N LEU A 209 58.87 -19.51 67.07
CA LEU A 209 58.62 -20.91 66.66
C LEU A 209 57.11 -21.20 66.86
N ALA A 210 56.61 -22.29 66.22
CA ALA A 210 55.29 -22.90 66.39
C ALA A 210 54.07 -22.08 65.93
#